data_AF-A0A538L615-F1
#
_entry.id   AF-A0A538L615-F1
#
_cell.length_a   1.000
_cell.length_b   1.000
_cell.length_c   1.000
_cell.angle_alpha   90.00
_cell.angle_beta   90.00
_cell.angle_gamma   90.00
#
_symmetry.space_group_name_H-M   'P 1'
#
loop_
_entity.id
_entity.type
_entity.pdbx_description
1 polymer ?
#
loop_
_entity_poly.entity_id
_entity_poly.type
_entity_poly.pdbx_seq_one_letter_code
_entity_poly.pdbx_strand_id
1 'polypeptide(L)' 'MSVRRLGAPHPAAVRRSHDGSPAALAGRPVEAVLEEWVVEDRWWTGRPLRRRYFEVVLEDGRNAVLFRDLVAGGWFEQRA' A
#
# COMPACT_ATOMS: atom_id res chain seq x y z
N MET A 1 21.69 -9.34 16.02
CA MET A 1 21.57 -8.60 14.74
C MET A 1 20.37 -9.15 13.99
N SER A 2 19.34 -8.34 13.73
CA SER A 2 18.14 -8.78 13.00
C SER A 2 18.29 -8.48 11.51
N VAL A 3 18.17 -9.50 10.66
CA VAL A 3 18.16 -9.32 9.21
C VAL A 3 16.81 -8.75 8.79
N ARG A 4 16.77 -7.45 8.51
CA ARG A 4 15.60 -6.84 7.84
C ARG A 4 15.57 -7.40 6.42
N ARG A 5 14.50 -8.13 6.08
CA ARG A 5 14.26 -8.56 4.69
C ARG A 5 14.16 -7.32 3.81
N LEU A 6 15.07 -7.20 2.85
CA LEU A 6 14.99 -6.22 1.78
C LEU A 6 13.66 -6.42 1.03
N GLY A 7 12.95 -5.31 0.75
CA GLY A 7 11.62 -5.34 0.12
C GLY A 7 10.46 -5.77 1.01
N ALA A 8 10.66 -5.98 2.33
CA ALA A 8 9.54 -6.24 3.22
C ALA A 8 8.66 -4.98 3.37
N PRO A 9 7.36 -5.09 3.08
CA PRO A 9 6.45 -3.96 3.16
C PRO A 9 6.35 -3.44 4.60
N HIS A 10 6.31 -2.12 4.76
CA HIS A 10 6.24 -1.47 6.06
C HIS A 10 4.78 -1.13 6.39
N PRO A 11 4.26 -1.45 7.59
CA PRO A 11 2.93 -1.01 8.00
C PRO A 11 2.80 0.51 7.88
N ALA A 12 1.68 0.97 7.31
CA ALA A 12 1.44 2.37 7.02
C ALA A 12 0.11 2.84 7.61
N ALA A 13 0.12 4.00 8.26
CA ALA A 13 -1.09 4.66 8.72
C ALA A 13 -1.74 5.39 7.54
N VAL A 14 -2.70 4.74 6.89
CA VAL A 14 -3.40 5.30 5.73
C VAL A 14 -4.82 5.71 6.10
N ARG A 15 -5.16 6.98 5.89
CA ARG A 15 -6.56 7.43 5.87
C ARG A 15 -7.13 7.14 4.49
N ARG A 16 -8.34 6.62 4.44
CA ARG A 16 -9.04 6.28 3.20
C ARG A 16 -10.08 7.34 2.85
N SER A 17 -10.29 7.57 1.57
CA SER A 17 -11.49 8.22 1.03
C SER A 17 -12.66 7.24 0.99
N HIS A 18 -13.83 7.73 0.57
CA HIS A 18 -15.08 6.96 0.54
C HIS A 18 -15.05 5.73 -0.37
N ASP A 19 -14.19 5.73 -1.39
CA ASP A 19 -14.02 4.72 -2.45
C ASP A 19 -12.91 3.70 -2.06
N GLY A 20 -12.33 3.90 -0.88
CA GLY A 20 -11.28 3.06 -0.34
C GLY A 20 -9.89 3.34 -0.90
N SER A 21 -9.72 4.36 -1.74
CA SER A 21 -8.40 4.84 -2.17
C SER A 21 -7.69 5.61 -1.02
N PRO A 22 -6.37 5.75 -1.06
CA PRO A 22 -5.62 6.46 -0.02
C PRO A 22 -5.86 7.97 -0.12
N ALA A 23 -6.28 8.59 0.99
CA ALA A 23 -6.47 10.03 1.12
C ALA A 23 -5.38 10.72 1.95
N ALA A 24 -4.65 9.97 2.79
CA ALA A 24 -3.44 10.46 3.46
C ALA A 24 -2.53 9.33 3.93
N LEU A 25 -1.23 9.60 3.98
CA LEU A 25 -0.21 8.73 4.55
C LEU A 25 0.42 9.42 5.79
N ALA A 26 0.33 8.76 6.95
CA ALA A 26 0.87 9.25 8.21
C ALA A 26 0.46 10.71 8.52
N GLY A 27 -0.80 11.06 8.23
CA GLY A 27 -1.35 12.40 8.41
C GLY A 27 -1.14 13.35 7.24
N ARG A 28 -0.22 13.06 6.32
CA ARG A 28 0.01 13.89 5.13
C ARG A 28 -1.00 13.57 4.02
N PRO A 29 -1.75 14.56 3.50
CA PRO A 29 -2.69 14.35 2.41
C PRO A 29 -2.05 13.76 1.16
N VAL A 30 -2.81 12.90 0.47
CA VAL A 30 -2.53 12.51 -0.91
C VAL A 30 -3.05 13.61 -1.81
N GLU A 31 -2.17 14.16 -2.64
CA GLU A 31 -2.51 15.17 -3.65
C GLU A 31 -3.08 14.52 -4.90
N ALA A 32 -2.48 13.42 -5.36
CA ALA A 32 -2.93 12.66 -6.53
C ALA A 32 -2.66 11.16 -6.39
N VAL A 33 -3.56 10.35 -6.96
CA VAL A 33 -3.31 8.94 -7.25
C VAL A 33 -2.90 8.84 -8.71
N LEU A 34 -1.68 8.38 -8.98
CA LEU A 34 -1.13 8.24 -10.33
C LEU A 34 -1.60 6.95 -10.98
N GLU A 35 -1.55 5.85 -10.23
CA GLU A 35 -1.94 4.52 -10.70
C GLU A 35 -2.63 3.72 -9.61
N GLU A 36 -3.53 2.84 -10.03
CA GLU A 36 -4.17 1.84 -9.18
C GLU A 36 -4.14 0.48 -9.88
N TRP A 37 -3.72 -0.56 -9.16
CA TRP A 37 -3.71 -1.91 -9.69
C TRP A 37 -3.95 -2.97 -8.60
N VAL A 38 -4.34 -4.17 -9.03
CA VAL A 38 -4.52 -5.32 -8.14
C VAL A 38 -3.50 -6.38 -8.49
N VAL A 39 -2.88 -6.96 -7.46
CA VAL A 39 -2.03 -8.13 -7.57
C VAL A 39 -2.72 -9.29 -6.87
N GLU A 40 -2.93 -10.37 -7.62
CA GLU A 40 -3.44 -11.64 -7.12
C GLU A 40 -2.39 -12.72 -7.41
N ASP A 41 -1.98 -13.45 -6.37
CA ASP A 41 -0.95 -14.47 -6.49
C ASP A 41 -1.22 -15.60 -5.49
N ARG A 42 -0.54 -16.73 -5.63
CA ARG A 42 -0.59 -17.88 -4.70
C ARG A 42 -2.00 -18.44 -4.46
N TRP A 43 -2.93 -18.19 -5.37
CA TRP A 43 -4.33 -18.63 -5.26
C TRP A 43 -4.46 -20.16 -5.23
N TRP A 44 -3.50 -20.89 -5.78
CA TRP A 44 -3.44 -22.36 -5.75
C TRP A 44 -2.85 -22.94 -4.45
N THR A 45 -2.34 -22.11 -3.54
CA THR A 45 -1.57 -22.59 -2.36
C THR A 45 -2.40 -22.70 -1.08
N GLY A 46 -3.72 -22.47 -1.14
CA GLY A 46 -4.59 -22.34 0.04
C GLY A 46 -4.30 -21.09 0.89
N ARG A 47 -3.31 -20.28 0.51
CA ARG A 47 -2.95 -18.99 1.13
C ARG A 47 -2.87 -17.91 0.05
N PRO A 48 -4.02 -17.53 -0.55
CA PRO A 48 -4.05 -16.53 -1.61
C PRO A 48 -3.43 -15.22 -1.13
N LEU A 49 -2.70 -14.57 -2.02
CA LEU A 49 -2.27 -13.19 -1.88
C LEU A 49 -3.19 -12.34 -2.73
N ARG A 50 -3.79 -11.31 -2.14
CA ARG A 50 -4.58 -10.32 -2.87
C ARG A 50 -4.28 -8.94 -2.32
N ARG A 51 -3.76 -8.04 -3.15
CA ARG A 51 -3.35 -6.68 -2.74
C ARG A 51 -3.85 -5.66 -3.74
N ARG A 52 -4.39 -4.54 -3.26
CA ARG A 52 -4.72 -3.36 -4.08
C ARG A 52 -3.64 -2.31 -3.85
N TYR A 53 -2.87 -2.03 -4.88
CA TYR A 53 -1.76 -1.08 -4.87
C TYR A 53 -2.19 0.27 -5.43
N PHE A 54 -1.50 1.30 -4.96
CA PHE A 54 -1.67 2.68 -5.36
C PHE A 54 -0.30 3.34 -5.45
N GLU A 55 0.00 3.98 -6.58
CA GLU A 55 1.06 4.97 -6.64
C GLU A 55 0.45 6.35 -6.39
N VAL A 56 1.01 7.09 -5.45
CA VAL A 56 0.47 8.39 -5.03
C VAL A 56 1.55 9.46 -4.95
N VAL A 57 1.13 10.70 -5.16
CA VAL A 57 1.88 11.91 -4.82
C VAL A 57 1.28 12.48 -3.55
N LEU A 58 2.11 12.71 -2.54
CA LEU A 58 1.72 13.41 -1.31
C LEU A 58 1.82 14.92 -1.52
N GLU A 59 1.08 15.70 -0.73
CA GLU A 59 1.05 17.18 -0.80
C GLU A 59 2.43 17.86 -0.71
N ASP A 60 3.47 17.18 -0.21
CA ASP A 60 4.84 17.70 -0.22
C ASP A 60 5.66 17.32 -1.46
N GLY A 61 5.00 16.81 -2.50
CA GLY A 61 5.61 16.38 -3.76
C GLY A 61 6.33 15.02 -3.70
N ARG A 62 6.27 14.29 -2.59
CA ARG A 62 6.88 12.95 -2.47
C ARG A 62 5.99 11.88 -3.07
N ASN A 63 6.58 10.99 -3.88
CA ASN A 63 5.91 9.78 -4.34
C ASN A 63 5.97 8.68 -3.27
N ALA A 64 4.90 7.90 -3.17
CA ALA A 64 4.85 6.69 -2.35
C ALA A 64 4.05 5.59 -3.06
N VAL A 65 4.44 4.34 -2.84
CA VAL A 65 3.66 3.17 -3.26
C VAL A 65 3.01 2.58 -2.03
N LEU A 66 1.69 2.57 -2.00
CA LEU A 66 0.89 2.02 -0.92
C LEU A 66 0.16 0.79 -1.40
N PHE A 67 -0.13 -0.15 -0.51
CA PHE A 67 -1.11 -1.17 -0.81
C PHE A 67 -1.93 -1.57 0.40
N ARG A 68 -3.16 -2.00 0.12
CA ARG A 68 -4.03 -2.67 1.07
C ARG A 68 -3.98 -4.17 0.84
N ASP A 69 -3.69 -4.95 1.87
CA ASP A 69 -3.89 -6.39 1.80
C ASP A 69 -5.40 -6.67 1.87
N LEU A 70 -5.92 -7.34 0.84
CA LEU A 70 -7.34 -7.63 0.69
C LEU A 70 -7.75 -8.96 1.33
N VAL A 71 -6.79 -9.77 1.79
CA VAL A 71 -7.04 -11.03 2.50
C VAL A 71 -6.93 -10.82 4.00
N ALA A 72 -5.79 -10.31 4.47
CA ALA A 72 -5.53 -10.10 5.89
C ALA A 72 -6.01 -8.72 6.37
N GLY A 73 -6.26 -7.79 5.45
CA GLY A 73 -6.50 -6.38 5.80
C GLY A 73 -5.20 -5.64 6.11
N GLY A 74 -5.35 -4.35 6.45
CA GLY A 74 -4.21 -3.48 6.76
C GLY A 74 -3.61 -2.80 5.54
N TRP A 75 -2.79 -1.79 5.83
CA TRP A 75 -2.15 -0.91 4.86
C TRP A 75 -0.65 -0.92 5.03
N PHE A 76 0.05 -0.85 3.92
CA PHE A 76 1.51 -0.91 3.88
C PHE A 76 2.08 0.06 2.86
N GLU A 77 3.27 0.57 3.13
CA GLU A 77 4.14 1.30 2.21
C GLU A 77 5.17 0.33 1.65
N GLN A 78 5.26 0.28 0.32
CA GLN A 78 6.30 -0.43 -0.40
C GLN A 78 7.50 0.52 -0.54
N ARG A 79 8.60 0.18 0.12
CA ARG A 79 9.88 0.88 -0.02
C ARG A 79 10.80 0.07 -0.92
N ALA A 80 11.38 0.71 -1.92
CA ALA A 80 12.48 0.17 -2.72
C ALA A 80 13.75 0.03 -1.86
#